data_AF-A0A7Y0MW44-F1
#
_entry.id   AF-A0A7Y0MW44-F1
#
_cell.length_a   1.000
_cell.length_b   1.000
_cell.length_c   1.000
_cell.angle_alpha   90.00
_cell.angle_beta   90.00
_cell.angle_gamma   90.00
#
_symmetry.space_group_name_H-M   'P 1'
#
loop_
_entity.id
_entity.type
_entity.pdbx_description
1 polymer ?
#
loop_
_entity_poly.entity_id
_entity_poly.type
_entity_poly.pdbx_seq_one_letter_code
_entity_poly.pdbx_strand_id
1 'polypeptide(L)'
;MDEWHIVGNGPGDLILRNNEKVVRFNQPLSIALRADLTITNSKLAGLEKGFLVEGKVPGEKFVEKLETSSKLLEGQLGCKPSLGLLTIKTMLEFGVMINISNMALMPSLERLLDYDERKALPAAYHNWLGERRLAFFWLDKLNWPGYLLKTSRHDQGSYVSCVQSFSKIQALPSLPRKEASQLLKELSEVSSWAWFEQTTFSALKAIEPLFYVVRGRHFSPNWWLYDNELSIQVNRLHKNLMLAQQTLFLSEKVKV
;
A
#
# COMPACT_ATOMS: atom_id res chain seq x y z
N MET A 1 -18.51 13.77 -18.51
CA MET A 1 -17.16 13.38 -18.05
C MET A 1 -17.17 11.87 -17.94
N ASP A 2 -16.15 11.17 -18.45
CA ASP A 2 -16.09 9.71 -18.40
C ASP A 2 -15.94 9.23 -16.95
N GLU A 3 -16.72 8.22 -16.57
CA GLU A 3 -16.65 7.56 -15.27
C GLU A 3 -15.85 6.26 -15.37
N TRP A 4 -14.81 6.15 -14.56
CA TRP A 4 -13.96 4.98 -14.47
C TRP A 4 -14.04 4.37 -13.07
N HIS A 5 -14.08 3.04 -13.03
CA HIS A 5 -14.08 2.27 -11.80
C HIS A 5 -12.82 1.41 -11.74
N ILE A 6 -11.91 1.72 -10.83
CA ILE A 6 -10.71 0.92 -10.57
C ILE A 6 -11.06 -0.13 -9.53
N VAL A 7 -10.96 -1.41 -9.90
CA VAL A 7 -11.20 -2.51 -8.95
C VAL A 7 -9.90 -3.20 -8.62
N GLY A 8 -9.47 -3.08 -7.36
CA GLY A 8 -8.29 -3.76 -6.85
C GLY A 8 -8.51 -5.26 -6.64
N ASN A 9 -7.41 -5.95 -6.34
CA ASN A 9 -7.40 -7.38 -6.03
C ASN A 9 -7.58 -7.67 -4.53
N GLY A 10 -7.90 -6.65 -3.73
CA GLY A 10 -8.12 -6.79 -2.29
C GLY A 10 -9.54 -7.25 -1.96
N PRO A 11 -9.82 -7.49 -0.67
CA PRO A 11 -11.19 -7.75 -0.21
C PRO A 11 -12.03 -6.47 -0.27
N GLY A 12 -13.35 -6.65 -0.26
CA GLY A 12 -14.32 -5.56 -0.16
C GLY A 12 -15.53 -5.76 -1.07
N ASP A 13 -16.47 -4.83 -0.92
CA ASP A 13 -17.68 -4.78 -1.73
C ASP A 13 -17.42 -4.09 -3.08
N LEU A 14 -17.94 -4.73 -4.12
CA LEU A 14 -17.91 -4.21 -5.47
C LEU A 14 -19.32 -3.83 -5.91
N ILE A 15 -19.55 -2.54 -6.11
CA ILE A 15 -20.81 -2.02 -6.65
C ILE A 15 -20.45 -1.22 -7.91
N LEU A 16 -20.69 -1.83 -9.08
CA LEU A 16 -20.47 -1.21 -10.38
C LEU A 16 -21.76 -0.58 -10.90
N ARG A 17 -21.70 0.68 -11.35
CA ARG A 17 -22.84 1.33 -12.04
C ARG A 17 -22.80 1.01 -13.53
N ASN A 18 -23.94 0.93 -14.20
CA ASN A 18 -24.03 0.46 -15.60
C ASN A 18 -23.19 1.26 -16.61
N ASN A 19 -22.92 2.54 -16.36
CA ASN A 19 -22.20 3.42 -17.30
C ASN A 19 -20.70 3.59 -16.97
N GLU A 20 -20.20 2.92 -15.93
CA GLU A 20 -18.79 2.97 -15.54
C GLU A 20 -17.93 2.06 -16.43
N LYS A 21 -16.79 2.59 -16.90
CA LYS A 21 -15.72 1.80 -17.52
C LYS A 21 -14.85 1.20 -16.43
N VAL A 22 -14.49 -0.07 -16.54
CA VAL A 22 -13.85 -0.80 -15.43
C VAL A 22 -12.39 -1.12 -15.74
N VAL A 23 -11.52 -0.79 -14.78
CA VAL A 23 -10.11 -1.18 -14.78
C VAL A 23 -9.87 -2.37 -13.85
N ARG A 24 -9.11 -3.36 -14.34
CA ARG A 24 -8.66 -4.52 -13.56
C ARG A 24 -7.16 -4.75 -13.70
N PHE A 25 -6.59 -5.56 -12.82
CA PHE A 25 -5.15 -5.79 -12.75
C PHE A 25 -4.76 -7.25 -12.86
N ASN A 26 -3.67 -7.52 -13.58
CA ASN A 26 -2.99 -8.82 -13.59
C ASN A 26 -3.91 -10.00 -13.97
N GLN A 27 -4.83 -9.75 -14.88
CA GLN A 27 -5.75 -10.74 -15.43
C GLN A 27 -6.04 -10.41 -16.90
N PRO A 28 -6.39 -11.41 -17.73
CA PRO A 28 -6.77 -11.17 -19.11
C PRO A 28 -7.99 -10.25 -19.21
N LEU A 29 -8.05 -9.48 -20.30
CA LEU A 29 -9.25 -8.73 -20.64
C LEU A 29 -10.42 -9.72 -20.86
N SER A 30 -11.49 -9.55 -20.10
CA SER A 30 -12.62 -10.48 -20.13
C SER A 30 -13.95 -9.74 -19.96
N ILE A 31 -14.85 -9.99 -20.90
CA ILE A 31 -16.24 -9.53 -20.85
C ILE A 31 -16.95 -10.09 -19.62
N ALA A 32 -16.65 -11.33 -19.23
CA ALA A 32 -17.25 -11.97 -18.05
C ALA A 32 -16.87 -11.26 -16.74
N LEU A 33 -15.70 -10.63 -16.69
CA LEU A 33 -15.24 -9.82 -15.55
C LEU A 33 -15.64 -8.35 -15.68
N ARG A 34 -16.38 -8.02 -16.75
CA ARG A 34 -16.80 -6.67 -17.12
C ARG A 34 -15.62 -5.69 -17.05
N ALA A 35 -14.51 -6.04 -17.70
CA ALA A 35 -13.33 -5.20 -17.76
C ALA A 35 -13.25 -4.46 -19.10
N ASP A 36 -13.14 -3.13 -19.05
CA ASP A 36 -12.89 -2.28 -20.23
C ASP A 36 -11.40 -2.04 -20.46
N LEU A 37 -10.61 -2.12 -19.38
CA LEU A 37 -9.16 -1.94 -19.37
C LEU A 37 -8.52 -2.94 -18.40
N THR A 38 -7.50 -3.66 -18.86
CA THR A 38 -6.62 -4.44 -17.99
C THR A 38 -5.21 -3.90 -18.04
N ILE A 39 -4.56 -3.84 -16.88
CA ILE A 39 -3.15 -3.48 -16.76
C ILE A 39 -2.43 -4.63 -16.06
N THR A 40 -1.46 -5.23 -16.73
CA THR A 40 -0.70 -6.37 -16.23
C THR A 40 0.77 -6.00 -16.09
N ASN A 41 1.33 -6.31 -14.92
CA ASN A 41 2.75 -6.03 -14.65
C ASN A 41 3.66 -6.88 -15.54
N SER A 42 4.85 -6.36 -15.87
CA SER A 42 5.85 -7.02 -16.71
C SER A 42 6.10 -8.50 -16.37
N LYS A 43 6.27 -8.84 -15.08
CA LYS A 43 6.54 -10.22 -14.66
C LYS A 43 5.42 -11.17 -15.05
N LEU A 44 4.16 -10.79 -14.84
CA LEU A 44 3.02 -11.65 -15.18
C LEU A 44 2.72 -11.64 -16.69
N ALA A 45 3.00 -10.53 -17.37
CA ALA A 45 2.85 -10.40 -18.81
C ALA A 45 3.97 -11.11 -19.61
N GLY A 46 5.01 -11.63 -18.96
CA GLY A 46 6.18 -12.19 -19.65
C GLY A 46 7.04 -11.14 -20.36
N LEU A 47 6.96 -9.87 -19.94
CA LEU A 47 7.73 -8.75 -20.50
C LEU A 47 8.99 -8.49 -19.68
N GLU A 48 10.07 -8.06 -20.34
CA GLU A 48 11.28 -7.61 -19.64
C GLU A 48 11.05 -6.33 -18.84
N LYS A 49 10.26 -5.40 -19.39
CA LYS A 49 9.97 -4.09 -18.79
C LYS A 49 8.59 -3.57 -19.19
N GLY A 50 8.13 -2.57 -18.45
CA GLY A 50 6.86 -1.88 -18.68
C GLY A 50 5.63 -2.68 -18.25
N PHE A 51 4.54 -2.46 -18.97
CA PHE A 51 3.20 -2.96 -18.65
C PHE A 51 2.50 -3.46 -19.92
N LEU A 52 1.76 -4.56 -19.80
CA LEU A 52 0.78 -4.94 -20.82
C LEU A 52 -0.53 -4.21 -20.50
N VAL A 53 -1.01 -3.43 -21.46
CA VAL A 53 -2.27 -2.67 -21.37
C VAL A 53 -3.19 -3.15 -22.47
N GLU A 54 -4.36 -3.67 -22.09
CA GLU A 54 -5.35 -4.20 -23.04
C GLU A 54 -6.71 -3.53 -22.81
N GLY A 55 -7.43 -3.27 -23.91
CA GLY A 55 -8.75 -2.65 -23.86
C GLY A 55 -8.74 -1.14 -24.15
N LYS A 56 -9.82 -0.47 -23.77
CA LYS A 56 -10.02 0.96 -24.04
C LYS A 56 -9.29 1.79 -22.97
N VAL A 57 -8.51 2.76 -23.40
CA VAL A 57 -7.81 3.70 -22.50
C VAL A 57 -8.56 5.05 -22.42
N PRO A 58 -8.38 5.86 -21.35
CA PRO A 58 -9.07 7.14 -21.18
C PRO A 58 -8.63 8.23 -22.15
N GLY A 59 -7.46 8.11 -22.78
CA GLY A 59 -6.99 9.10 -23.75
C GLY A 59 -5.72 8.68 -24.47
N GLU A 60 -5.35 9.46 -25.48
CA GLU A 60 -4.07 9.31 -26.17
C GLU A 60 -2.91 9.42 -25.17
N LYS A 61 -1.82 8.72 -25.45
CA LYS A 61 -0.61 8.69 -24.59
C LYS A 61 -0.81 8.11 -23.18
N PHE A 62 -1.92 7.42 -22.90
CA PHE A 62 -2.14 6.77 -21.60
C PHE A 62 -0.96 5.89 -21.16
N VAL A 63 -0.42 5.08 -22.07
CA VAL A 63 0.73 4.19 -21.78
C VAL A 63 2.00 4.99 -21.47
N GLU A 64 2.27 6.07 -22.21
CA GLU A 64 3.41 6.97 -21.95
C GLU A 64 3.28 7.65 -20.57
N LYS A 65 2.06 8.06 -20.22
CA LYS A 65 1.75 8.63 -18.89
C LYS A 65 1.85 7.62 -17.77
N LEU A 66 1.50 6.36 -18.03
CA LEU A 66 1.68 5.25 -17.10
C LEU A 66 3.17 5.04 -16.79
N GLU A 67 4.03 4.99 -17.82
CA GLU A 67 5.49 4.88 -17.65
C GLU A 67 6.09 6.08 -16.91
N THR A 68 5.66 7.30 -17.26
CA THR A 68 6.13 8.53 -16.61
C THR A 68 5.71 8.58 -15.13
N SER A 69 4.44 8.27 -14.85
CA SER A 69 3.92 8.19 -13.47
C SER A 69 4.63 7.10 -12.67
N SER A 70 4.99 5.97 -13.30
CA SER A 70 5.71 4.89 -12.63
C SER A 70 7.07 5.36 -12.12
N LYS A 71 7.86 6.03 -12.96
CA LYS A 71 9.17 6.59 -12.57
C LYS A 71 9.06 7.65 -11.48
N LEU A 72 8.07 8.54 -11.59
CA LEU A 72 7.82 9.57 -10.59
C LEU A 72 7.50 8.97 -9.21
N LEU A 73 6.55 8.02 -9.19
CA LEU A 73 6.16 7.35 -7.95
C LEU A 73 7.29 6.51 -7.37
N GLU A 74 8.07 5.82 -8.21
CA GLU A 74 9.26 5.08 -7.76
C GLU A 74 10.28 5.99 -7.06
N GLY A 75 10.52 7.20 -7.60
CA GLY A 75 11.37 8.20 -6.94
C GLY A 75 10.84 8.68 -5.58
N GLN A 76 9.51 8.70 -5.40
CA GLN A 76 8.86 9.13 -4.15
C GLN A 76 8.72 8.02 -3.10
N LEU A 77 8.67 6.75 -3.55
CA LEU A 77 8.45 5.57 -2.72
C LEU A 77 9.75 4.84 -2.37
N GLY A 78 10.80 5.01 -3.18
CA GLY A 78 12.04 4.24 -3.08
C GLY A 78 11.93 2.81 -3.64
N CYS A 79 10.76 2.44 -4.18
CA CYS A 79 10.50 1.15 -4.83
C CYS A 79 9.42 1.30 -5.91
N LYS A 80 9.26 0.29 -6.76
CA LYS A 80 8.20 0.27 -7.79
C LYS A 80 6.81 0.37 -7.13
N PRO A 81 5.92 1.26 -7.61
CA PRO A 81 4.56 1.37 -7.09
C PRO A 81 3.73 0.13 -7.45
N SER A 82 2.66 -0.11 -6.69
CA SER A 82 1.60 -1.02 -7.08
C SER A 82 0.88 -0.51 -8.34
N LEU A 83 0.33 -1.44 -9.13
CA LEU A 83 -0.49 -1.06 -10.30
C LEU A 83 -1.70 -0.22 -9.89
N GLY A 84 -2.26 -0.45 -8.70
CA GLY A 84 -3.38 0.29 -8.16
C GLY A 84 -3.06 1.78 -8.01
N LEU A 85 -2.02 2.11 -7.23
CA LEU A 85 -1.58 3.50 -7.04
C LEU A 85 -1.17 4.16 -8.36
N LEU A 86 -0.43 3.43 -9.18
CA LEU A 86 0.03 3.91 -10.49
C LEU A 86 -1.13 4.29 -11.40
N THR A 87 -2.17 3.46 -11.45
CA THR A 87 -3.36 3.69 -12.27
C THR A 87 -4.13 4.90 -11.78
N ILE A 88 -4.33 5.04 -10.46
CA ILE A 88 -4.98 6.22 -9.87
C ILE A 88 -4.24 7.50 -10.29
N LYS A 89 -2.91 7.54 -10.05
CA LYS A 89 -2.08 8.71 -10.37
C LYS A 89 -2.17 9.08 -11.85
N THR A 90 -2.17 8.06 -12.72
CA THR A 90 -2.23 8.23 -14.17
C THR A 90 -3.61 8.75 -14.59
N MET A 91 -4.69 8.14 -14.11
CA MET A 91 -6.07 8.54 -14.45
C MET A 91 -6.41 9.96 -13.99
N LEU A 92 -5.87 10.40 -12.85
CA LEU A 92 -6.03 11.78 -12.39
C LEU A 92 -5.48 12.81 -13.39
N GLU A 93 -4.49 12.46 -14.23
CA GLU A 93 -3.98 13.36 -15.28
C GLU A 93 -4.94 13.50 -16.48
N PHE A 94 -5.91 12.59 -16.62
CA PHE A 94 -6.88 12.60 -17.72
C PHE A 94 -8.21 13.28 -17.35
N GLY A 95 -8.34 13.83 -16.13
CA GLY A 95 -9.54 14.57 -15.71
C GLY A 95 -10.83 13.74 -15.74
N VAL A 96 -10.72 12.43 -15.53
CA VAL A 96 -11.86 11.51 -15.45
C VAL A 96 -12.40 11.42 -14.01
N MET A 97 -13.65 11.01 -13.85
CA MET A 97 -14.17 10.66 -12.52
C MET A 97 -13.72 9.25 -12.17
N ILE A 98 -13.18 9.07 -10.96
CA ILE A 98 -12.57 7.81 -10.52
C ILE A 98 -13.32 7.29 -9.29
N ASN A 99 -13.97 6.14 -9.47
CA ASN A 99 -14.51 5.30 -8.41
C ASN A 99 -13.52 4.17 -8.10
N ILE A 100 -13.39 3.79 -6.83
CA ILE A 100 -12.43 2.77 -6.40
C ILE A 100 -13.08 1.80 -5.40
N SER A 101 -13.02 0.52 -5.74
CA SER A 101 -13.43 -0.60 -4.88
C SER A 101 -12.30 -1.62 -4.70
N ASN A 102 -12.40 -2.42 -3.64
CA ASN A 102 -11.53 -3.57 -3.37
C ASN A 102 -10.04 -3.22 -3.31
N MET A 103 -9.73 -2.01 -2.84
CA MET A 103 -8.36 -1.51 -2.80
C MET A 103 -8.19 -0.57 -1.63
N ALA A 104 -7.84 -1.05 -0.44
CA ALA A 104 -7.52 -0.16 0.69
C ALA A 104 -6.05 0.30 0.69
N LEU A 105 -5.20 -0.26 -0.18
CA LEU A 105 -3.73 -0.17 -0.09
C LEU A 105 -3.18 -0.66 1.26
N MET A 106 -3.85 -1.65 1.87
CA MET A 106 -3.47 -2.26 3.15
C MET A 106 -3.46 -3.80 3.05
N PRO A 107 -2.63 -4.39 2.17
CA PRO A 107 -2.55 -5.85 2.10
C PRO A 107 -1.93 -6.43 3.37
N SER A 108 -2.21 -7.71 3.62
CA SER A 108 -1.60 -8.44 4.73
C SER A 108 -0.12 -8.73 4.45
N LEU A 109 0.70 -8.59 5.48
CA LEU A 109 2.08 -9.09 5.53
C LEU A 109 2.19 -10.42 6.30
N GLU A 110 1.07 -10.99 6.73
CA GLU A 110 1.03 -12.30 7.40
C GLU A 110 1.42 -13.42 6.43
N ARG A 111 2.24 -14.33 6.92
CA ARG A 111 2.74 -15.49 6.18
C ARG A 111 2.17 -16.74 6.83
N LEU A 112 1.85 -17.75 6.02
CA LEU A 112 1.58 -19.08 6.54
C LEU A 112 2.86 -19.66 7.14
N LEU A 113 2.74 -20.51 8.16
CA LEU A 113 3.89 -21.10 8.83
C LEU A 113 4.75 -21.97 7.89
N ASP A 114 4.13 -22.54 6.85
CA ASP A 114 4.76 -23.37 5.83
C ASP A 114 5.20 -22.59 4.57
N TYR A 115 5.08 -21.25 4.57
CA TYR A 115 5.49 -20.44 3.43
C TYR A 115 7.03 -20.43 3.27
N ASP A 116 7.52 -20.46 2.03
CA ASP A 116 8.97 -20.48 1.76
C ASP A 116 9.69 -19.25 2.35
N GLU A 117 10.58 -19.49 3.32
CA GLU A 117 11.39 -18.46 4.01
C GLU A 117 12.39 -17.74 3.09
N ARG A 118 12.71 -18.29 1.92
CA ARG A 118 13.57 -17.62 0.93
C ARG A 118 12.79 -16.66 0.04
N LYS A 119 11.46 -16.70 0.10
CA LYS A 119 10.56 -15.92 -0.74
C LYS A 119 9.79 -14.91 0.10
N ALA A 120 9.93 -13.63 -0.23
CA ALA A 120 9.05 -12.60 0.32
C ALA A 120 7.64 -12.71 -0.28
N LEU A 121 6.62 -12.34 0.50
CA LEU A 121 5.26 -12.18 -0.01
C LEU A 121 5.23 -11.19 -1.18
N PRO A 122 4.36 -11.37 -2.19
CA PRO A 122 4.18 -10.37 -3.25
C PRO A 122 3.87 -8.97 -2.69
N ALA A 123 3.09 -8.89 -1.60
CA ALA A 123 2.80 -7.65 -0.91
C ALA A 123 4.05 -6.98 -0.33
N ALA A 124 5.03 -7.73 0.15
CA ALA A 124 6.22 -7.15 0.77
C ALA A 124 7.14 -6.42 -0.22
N TYR A 125 6.89 -6.42 -1.53
CA TYR A 125 7.68 -5.68 -2.53
C TYR A 125 7.23 -4.24 -2.78
N HIS A 126 6.23 -3.75 -2.04
CA HIS A 126 5.67 -2.43 -2.20
C HIS A 126 5.72 -1.66 -0.88
N ASN A 127 6.05 -0.37 -0.96
CA ASN A 127 6.04 0.54 0.18
C ASN A 127 4.61 0.99 0.50
N TRP A 128 3.79 0.12 1.10
CA TRP A 128 2.37 0.42 1.32
C TRP A 128 2.11 1.61 2.25
N LEU A 129 2.97 1.84 3.24
CA LEU A 129 2.94 3.06 4.07
C LEU A 129 3.12 4.31 3.21
N GLY A 130 4.08 4.29 2.27
CA GLY A 130 4.30 5.36 1.31
C GLY A 130 3.18 5.49 0.28
N GLU A 131 2.63 4.37 -0.21
CA GLU A 131 1.53 4.40 -1.17
C GLU A 131 0.27 5.03 -0.56
N ARG A 132 -0.07 4.66 0.68
CA ARG A 132 -1.16 5.33 1.42
C ARG A 132 -0.85 6.80 1.69
N ARG A 133 0.37 7.13 2.10
CA ARG A 133 0.78 8.54 2.25
C ARG A 133 0.52 9.35 0.99
N LEU A 134 0.89 8.83 -0.18
CA LEU A 134 0.68 9.51 -1.46
C LEU A 134 -0.79 9.57 -1.88
N ALA A 135 -1.51 8.45 -1.74
CA ALA A 135 -2.93 8.37 -2.07
C ALA A 135 -3.79 9.36 -1.25
N PHE A 136 -3.40 9.65 -0.01
CA PHE A 136 -4.15 10.58 0.85
C PHE A 136 -4.29 11.99 0.22
N PHE A 137 -3.27 12.45 -0.49
CA PHE A 137 -3.28 13.76 -1.16
C PHE A 137 -4.22 13.86 -2.36
N TRP A 138 -4.84 12.75 -2.77
CA TRP A 138 -5.75 12.70 -3.90
C TRP A 138 -7.20 12.40 -3.49
N LEU A 139 -7.48 12.17 -2.21
CA LEU A 139 -8.79 11.70 -1.75
C LEU A 139 -9.93 12.65 -2.08
N ASP A 140 -9.68 13.96 -2.17
CA ASP A 140 -10.65 14.97 -2.58
C ASP A 140 -11.11 14.82 -4.04
N LYS A 141 -10.33 14.11 -4.86
CA LYS A 141 -10.58 13.88 -6.30
C LYS A 141 -11.08 12.48 -6.61
N LEU A 142 -11.30 11.63 -5.59
CA LEU A 142 -11.58 10.21 -5.74
C LEU A 142 -12.84 9.84 -4.97
N ASN A 143 -13.72 9.03 -5.58
CA ASN A 143 -14.75 8.31 -4.85
C ASN A 143 -14.19 6.96 -4.36
N TRP A 144 -13.64 6.96 -3.16
CA TRP A 144 -12.90 5.81 -2.61
C TRP A 144 -13.35 5.44 -1.20
N PRO A 145 -14.59 4.93 -1.02
CA PRO A 145 -15.16 4.67 0.30
C PRO A 145 -14.37 3.63 1.10
N GLY A 146 -13.73 2.67 0.42
CA GLY A 146 -12.92 1.63 1.06
C GLY A 146 -11.50 2.04 1.49
N TYR A 147 -11.10 3.30 1.28
CA TYR A 147 -9.75 3.75 1.64
C TYR A 147 -9.59 3.99 3.14
N LEU A 148 -10.58 4.65 3.75
CA LEU A 148 -10.59 4.99 5.16
C LEU A 148 -11.15 3.81 5.95
N LEU A 149 -10.32 3.25 6.83
CA LEU A 149 -10.79 2.18 7.72
C LEU A 149 -11.58 2.79 8.88
N LYS A 150 -12.72 2.18 9.20
CA LYS A 150 -13.47 2.50 10.42
C LYS A 150 -12.65 1.99 11.61
N THR A 151 -12.12 2.91 12.40
CA THR A 151 -11.49 2.57 13.69
C THR A 151 -12.58 2.48 14.76
N SER A 152 -12.68 1.34 15.43
CA SER A 152 -13.48 1.21 16.64
C SER A 152 -12.92 2.16 17.70
N ARG A 153 -13.76 3.04 18.28
CA ARG A 153 -13.35 3.87 19.43
C ARG A 153 -12.88 3.04 20.64
N HIS A 154 -13.17 1.75 20.65
CA HIS A 154 -12.78 0.78 21.68
C HIS A 154 -11.37 0.19 21.53
N ASP A 155 -10.61 0.53 20.50
CA ASP A 155 -9.18 0.15 20.39
C ASP A 155 -8.26 1.05 21.26
N GLN A 156 -8.82 1.67 22.31
CA GLN A 156 -8.11 2.27 23.44
C GLN A 156 -7.57 1.19 24.41
N GLY A 157 -7.12 0.06 23.88
CA GLY A 157 -6.45 -0.97 24.66
C GLY A 157 -5.18 -0.41 25.30
N SER A 158 -4.90 -0.87 26.53
CA SER A 158 -3.71 -0.64 27.37
C SER A 158 -2.75 0.44 26.83
N TYR A 159 -2.76 1.62 27.47
CA TYR A 159 -1.78 2.68 27.28
C TYR A 159 -0.38 2.18 27.67
N VAL A 160 0.27 1.41 26.80
CA VAL A 160 1.72 1.27 26.85
C VAL A 160 2.27 2.51 26.17
N SER A 161 2.39 3.59 26.96
CA SER A 161 3.13 4.78 26.56
C SER A 161 4.59 4.40 26.38
N CYS A 162 4.94 3.98 25.17
CA CYS A 162 6.33 3.76 24.79
C CYS A 162 6.87 5.09 24.29
N VAL A 163 7.48 5.84 25.20
CA VAL A 163 8.27 7.03 24.85
C VAL A 163 9.33 6.58 23.84
N GLN A 164 9.36 7.23 22.66
CA GLN A 164 10.33 7.02 21.57
C GLN A 164 10.18 5.73 20.73
N SER A 165 8.95 5.29 20.40
CA SER A 165 8.77 4.10 19.53
C SER A 165 9.43 4.25 18.15
N PHE A 166 9.46 5.46 17.58
CA PHE A 166 10.08 5.71 16.27
C PHE A 166 11.60 5.55 16.26
N SER A 167 12.32 5.98 17.29
CA SER A 167 13.77 5.77 17.33
C SER A 167 14.11 4.29 17.52
N LYS A 168 13.31 3.58 18.33
CA LYS A 168 13.44 2.14 18.55
C LYS A 168 13.25 1.36 17.25
N ILE A 169 12.17 1.62 16.51
CA ILE A 169 11.93 0.89 15.25
C ILE A 169 13.01 1.19 14.19
N GLN A 170 13.53 2.41 14.15
CA GLN A 170 14.63 2.77 13.24
C GLN A 170 15.93 2.02 13.54
N ALA A 171 16.13 1.57 14.78
CA ALA A 171 17.29 0.78 15.16
C ALA A 171 17.22 -0.69 14.69
N LEU A 172 16.06 -1.19 14.26
CA LEU A 172 15.85 -2.60 13.90
C LEU A 172 16.94 -3.19 12.98
N PRO A 173 17.37 -2.54 11.89
CA PRO A 173 18.41 -3.10 11.01
C PRO A 173 19.77 -3.30 11.68
N SER A 174 20.03 -2.62 12.80
CA SER A 174 21.31 -2.65 13.51
C SER A 174 21.33 -3.61 14.69
N LEU A 175 20.16 -4.14 15.09
CA LEU A 175 20.03 -5.01 16.25
C LEU A 175 20.31 -6.48 15.90
N PRO A 176 20.87 -7.27 16.83
CA PRO A 176 20.90 -8.72 16.72
C PRO A 176 19.50 -9.30 16.51
N ARG A 177 19.38 -10.38 15.72
CA ARG A 177 18.08 -10.97 15.35
C ARG A 177 17.16 -11.20 16.55
N LYS A 178 17.68 -11.76 17.63
CA LYS A 178 16.90 -12.04 18.86
C LYS A 178 16.32 -10.77 19.49
N GLU A 179 17.12 -9.70 19.56
CA GLU A 179 16.69 -8.41 20.12
C GLU A 179 15.69 -7.71 19.20
N ALA A 180 15.94 -7.72 17.89
CA ALA A 180 15.01 -7.20 16.90
C ALA A 180 13.66 -7.96 16.91
N SER A 181 13.68 -9.29 17.04
CA SER A 181 12.46 -10.10 17.19
C SER A 181 11.65 -9.70 18.42
N GLN A 182 12.31 -9.50 19.56
CA GLN A 182 11.66 -9.09 20.80
C GLN A 182 11.08 -7.67 20.66
N LEU A 183 11.85 -6.75 20.08
CA LEU A 183 11.39 -5.38 19.84
C LEU A 183 10.19 -5.33 18.89
N LEU A 184 10.17 -6.14 17.83
CA LEU A 184 9.02 -6.22 16.91
C LEU A 184 7.75 -6.71 17.63
N LYS A 185 7.88 -7.69 18.52
CA LYS A 185 6.76 -8.19 19.36
C LYS A 185 6.25 -7.09 20.30
N GLU A 186 7.14 -6.35 20.94
CA GLU A 186 6.75 -5.24 21.83
C GLU A 186 6.07 -4.11 21.05
N LEU A 187 6.65 -3.70 19.92
CA LEU A 187 6.11 -2.63 19.09
C LEU A 187 4.78 -3.00 18.43
N SER A 188 4.53 -4.29 18.16
CA SER A 188 3.24 -4.73 17.60
C SER A 188 2.08 -4.58 18.57
N GLU A 189 2.33 -4.57 19.88
CA GLU A 189 1.30 -4.37 20.91
C GLU A 189 0.99 -2.89 21.16
N VAL A 190 1.82 -1.97 20.65
CA VAL A 190 1.55 -0.54 20.74
C VAL A 190 0.34 -0.19 19.86
N SER A 191 -0.68 0.41 20.48
CA SER A 191 -1.92 0.78 19.80
C SER A 191 -1.69 1.84 18.71
N SER A 192 -2.56 1.88 17.71
CA SER A 192 -2.49 2.89 16.64
C SER A 192 -2.61 4.32 17.17
N TRP A 193 -3.36 4.53 18.27
CA TRP A 193 -3.45 5.84 18.93
C TRP A 193 -2.13 6.24 19.58
N ALA A 194 -1.49 5.34 20.34
CA ALA A 194 -0.18 5.60 20.93
C ALA A 194 0.90 5.80 19.87
N TRP A 195 0.79 5.18 18.69
CA TRP A 195 1.63 5.53 17.55
C TRP A 195 1.33 6.94 17.02
N PHE A 196 0.06 7.30 16.86
CA PHE A 196 -0.37 8.61 16.37
C PHE A 196 0.15 9.77 17.24
N GLU A 197 0.11 9.66 18.57
CA GLU A 197 0.54 10.73 19.50
C GLU A 197 2.00 11.16 19.33
N GLN A 198 2.86 10.29 18.80
CA GLN A 198 4.29 10.51 18.55
C GLN A 198 4.62 10.58 17.05
N THR A 199 3.62 10.50 16.19
CA THR A 199 3.79 10.44 14.73
C THR A 199 3.87 11.83 14.12
N THR A 200 4.86 12.02 13.25
CA THR A 200 4.95 13.13 12.30
C THR A 200 5.11 12.57 10.88
N PHE A 201 4.91 13.40 9.84
CA PHE A 201 5.18 12.97 8.47
C PHE A 201 6.63 12.53 8.25
N SER A 202 7.59 13.24 8.84
CA SER A 202 9.01 12.90 8.72
C SER A 202 9.31 11.58 9.41
N ALA A 203 8.74 11.34 10.60
CA ALA A 203 8.92 10.10 11.34
C ALA A 203 8.34 8.89 10.57
N LEU A 204 7.12 9.00 10.04
CA LEU A 204 6.52 7.95 9.21
C LEU A 204 7.34 7.67 7.95
N LYS A 205 7.72 8.72 7.22
CA LYS A 205 8.50 8.57 5.98
C LYS A 205 9.85 7.91 6.24
N ALA A 206 10.47 8.20 7.39
CA ALA A 206 11.77 7.63 7.74
C ALA A 206 11.73 6.12 8.05
N ILE A 207 10.56 5.57 8.41
CA ILE A 207 10.41 4.14 8.72
C ILE A 207 9.82 3.33 7.55
N GLU A 208 9.30 3.98 6.51
CA GLU A 208 8.79 3.31 5.29
C GLU A 208 9.75 2.23 4.74
N PRO A 209 11.08 2.47 4.63
CA PRO A 209 12.03 1.46 4.13
C PRO A 209 12.11 0.16 4.94
N LEU A 210 11.56 0.11 6.16
CA LEU A 210 11.57 -1.08 7.02
C LEU A 210 10.46 -2.08 6.65
N PHE A 211 9.47 -1.67 5.84
CA PHE A 211 8.27 -2.46 5.57
C PHE A 211 8.15 -2.94 4.12
N TYR A 212 9.22 -2.86 3.34
CA TYR A 212 9.27 -3.46 2.01
C TYR A 212 10.64 -4.07 1.69
N VAL A 213 10.64 -4.96 0.69
CA VAL A 213 11.82 -5.62 0.14
C VAL A 213 12.28 -4.85 -1.10
N VAL A 214 13.56 -4.49 -1.11
CA VAL A 214 14.19 -3.89 -2.28
C VAL A 214 14.48 -4.99 -3.31
N ARG A 215 13.95 -4.84 -4.53
CA ARG A 215 14.19 -5.79 -5.62
C ARG A 215 15.65 -5.77 -6.08
N GLY A 216 16.13 -6.91 -6.56
CA GLY A 216 17.48 -7.03 -7.14
C GLY A 216 18.62 -7.08 -6.12
N ARG A 217 18.31 -7.16 -4.81
CA ARG A 217 19.31 -7.40 -3.77
C ARG A 217 19.31 -8.87 -3.36
N HIS A 218 20.50 -9.44 -3.21
CA HIS A 218 20.68 -10.81 -2.68
C HIS A 218 20.40 -10.90 -1.19
N PHE A 219 20.61 -9.80 -0.46
CA PHE A 219 20.38 -9.71 0.98
C PHE A 219 19.45 -8.54 1.27
N SER A 220 18.44 -8.79 2.10
CA SER A 220 17.57 -7.75 2.64
C SER A 220 17.91 -7.53 4.12
N PRO A 221 18.14 -6.28 4.57
CA PRO A 221 18.25 -5.99 6.00
C PRO A 221 16.91 -6.21 6.73
N ASN A 222 15.80 -6.22 5.99
CA ASN A 222 14.44 -6.41 6.51
C ASN A 222 14.09 -7.90 6.57
N TRP A 223 14.91 -8.69 7.24
CA TRP A 223 14.78 -10.16 7.32
C TRP A 223 13.43 -10.58 7.94
N TRP A 224 12.82 -9.74 8.78
CA TRP A 224 11.51 -9.98 9.37
C TRP A 224 10.37 -10.08 8.34
N LEU A 225 10.55 -9.60 7.10
CA LEU A 225 9.57 -9.76 6.01
C LEU A 225 9.58 -11.18 5.41
N TYR A 226 10.55 -12.01 5.81
CA TYR A 226 10.72 -13.40 5.40
C TYR A 226 10.41 -14.39 6.53
N ASP A 227 10.30 -13.90 7.76
CA ASP A 227 10.10 -14.71 8.97
C ASP A 227 8.63 -15.09 9.11
N ASN A 228 8.32 -16.38 9.07
CA ASN A 228 6.93 -16.86 9.12
C ASN A 228 6.32 -16.64 10.51
N GLU A 229 7.08 -16.90 11.58
CA GLU A 229 6.60 -16.79 12.96
C GLU A 229 6.32 -15.34 13.37
N LEU A 230 7.20 -14.41 12.98
CA LEU A 230 7.04 -12.98 13.28
C LEU A 230 6.07 -12.24 12.37
N SER A 231 5.62 -12.87 11.27
CA SER A 231 4.81 -12.21 10.24
C SER A 231 3.51 -11.60 10.80
N ILE A 232 2.92 -12.21 11.83
CA ILE A 232 1.72 -11.72 12.51
C ILE A 232 2.01 -10.40 13.23
N GLN A 233 3.11 -10.32 13.98
CA GLN A 233 3.51 -9.12 14.71
C GLN A 233 3.93 -8.01 13.75
N VAL A 234 4.70 -8.34 12.71
CA VAL A 234 5.08 -7.38 11.66
C VAL A 234 3.84 -6.81 10.96
N ASN A 235 2.87 -7.67 10.62
CA ASN A 235 1.62 -7.21 10.00
C ASN A 235 0.78 -6.35 10.96
N ARG A 236 0.66 -6.72 12.23
CA ARG A 236 -0.04 -5.93 13.24
C ARG A 236 0.59 -4.55 13.41
N LEU A 237 1.91 -4.49 13.58
CA LEU A 237 2.67 -3.24 13.65
C LEU A 237 2.44 -2.37 12.41
N HIS A 238 2.57 -2.95 11.22
CA HIS A 238 2.36 -2.25 9.95
C HIS A 238 0.94 -1.67 9.84
N LYS A 239 -0.10 -2.43 10.23
CA LYS A 239 -1.48 -1.93 10.26
C LYS A 239 -1.68 -0.82 11.29
N ASN A 240 -1.10 -0.93 12.48
CA ASN A 240 -1.18 0.12 13.49
C ASN A 240 -0.55 1.42 13.00
N LEU A 241 0.59 1.35 12.31
CA LEU A 241 1.24 2.50 11.68
C LEU A 241 0.39 3.11 10.54
N MET A 242 -0.25 2.29 9.71
CA MET A 242 -1.18 2.77 8.66
C MET A 242 -2.40 3.48 9.24
N LEU A 243 -2.93 2.99 10.38
CA LEU A 243 -4.03 3.64 11.10
C LEU A 243 -3.57 4.94 11.76
N ALA A 244 -2.39 4.95 12.39
CA ALA A 244 -1.79 6.17 12.96
C ALA A 244 -1.57 7.25 11.88
N GLN A 245 -1.06 6.84 10.70
CA GLN A 245 -0.95 7.69 9.53
C GLN A 245 -2.31 8.25 9.10
N GLN A 246 -3.35 7.43 9.01
CA GLN A 246 -4.70 7.89 8.65
C GLN A 246 -5.20 8.96 9.63
N THR A 247 -5.04 8.73 10.94
CA THR A 247 -5.44 9.69 11.98
C THR A 247 -4.67 11.01 11.86
N LEU A 248 -3.34 10.97 11.64
CA LEU A 248 -2.52 12.16 11.42
C LEU A 248 -3.11 13.01 10.29
N PHE A 249 -3.29 12.40 9.12
CA PHE A 249 -3.77 13.11 7.95
C PHE A 249 -5.19 13.65 8.08
N LEU A 250 -6.09 12.92 8.76
CA LEU A 250 -7.43 13.41 9.05
C LEU A 250 -7.40 14.59 10.03
N SER A 251 -6.53 14.55 11.03
CA SER A 251 -6.39 15.63 12.03
C SER A 251 -5.89 16.93 11.43
N GLU A 252 -5.06 16.87 10.39
CA GLU A 252 -4.57 18.06 9.68
C GLU A 252 -5.60 18.67 8.74
N LYS A 253 -6.41 17.85 8.07
CA LYS A 253 -7.51 18.36 7.23
C LYS A 253 -8.55 19.16 8.01
N VAL A 254 -8.72 18.89 9.30
CA VAL A 254 -9.64 19.65 10.18
C VAL A 254 -9.05 21.00 10.61
N LYS A 255 -7.73 21.20 10.48
CA LYS A 255 -7.04 22.45 10.86
C LYS A 255 -6.96 23.48 9.72
N VAL A 256 -7.42 23.13 8.52
CA VAL A 256 -7.40 23.98 7.31
C VAL A 256 -8.77 24.58 7.06
#